data_AF-A0A968MTH4-F1
#
_entry.id   AF-A0A968MTH4-F1
#
_cell.length_a   1.000
_cell.length_b   1.000
_cell.length_c   1.000
_cell.angle_alpha   90.00
_cell.angle_beta   90.00
_cell.angle_gamma   90.00
#
_symmetry.space_group_name_H-M   'P 1'
#
loop_
_entity.id
_entity.type
_entity.pdbx_description
1 polymer ?
#
loop_
_entity_poly.entity_id
_entity_poly.type
_entity_poly.pdbx_seq_one_letter_code
_entity_poly.pdbx_strand_id
1 'polypeptide(L)'
;MKQLLLTFIIVFEFFVIGAQTLSDSNLPIVLIDTRDPSSGVAREIPDAYKIIATMKVIYHADGSRNYVADQNNTTHLNYNGKIGIELRGSSSQSLPKKPYGLTTLKDDNTTNNNVSILGMPEENDWILNSLAFDASLIRNYLSYDLSRSIGNYAPRGVFAK
;
A
#
# COMPACT_ATOMS: atom_id res chain seq x y z
N MET A 1 -3.56 42.38 -55.17
CA MET A 1 -2.95 41.94 -53.89
C MET A 1 -4.00 41.18 -53.10
N LYS A 2 -3.88 39.86 -52.96
CA LYS A 2 -4.68 39.05 -52.02
C LYS A 2 -3.70 38.18 -51.26
N GLN A 3 -3.37 38.57 -50.03
CA GLN A 3 -2.59 37.74 -49.12
C GLN A 3 -3.50 36.65 -48.57
N LEU A 4 -3.17 35.40 -48.86
CA LEU A 4 -3.84 34.23 -48.30
C LEU A 4 -3.21 33.96 -46.92
N LEU A 5 -3.97 34.17 -45.86
CA LEU A 5 -3.54 33.95 -44.48
C LEU A 5 -3.48 32.44 -44.22
N LEU A 6 -2.28 31.89 -43.97
CA LEU A 6 -2.10 30.48 -43.61
C LEU A 6 -2.28 30.33 -42.09
N THR A 7 -3.37 29.70 -41.65
CA THR A 7 -3.61 29.43 -40.22
C THR A 7 -2.92 28.13 -39.83
N PHE A 8 -1.98 28.20 -38.88
CA PHE A 8 -1.30 27.03 -38.32
C PHE A 8 -2.13 26.47 -37.16
N ILE A 9 -2.64 25.25 -37.28
CA ILE A 9 -3.33 24.54 -36.19
C ILE A 9 -2.27 23.74 -35.43
N ILE A 10 -1.98 24.11 -34.19
CA ILE A 10 -1.15 23.33 -33.28
C ILE A 10 -2.05 22.31 -32.59
N VAL A 11 -1.91 21.04 -32.95
CA VAL A 11 -2.55 19.92 -32.24
C VAL A 11 -1.67 19.57 -31.05
N PHE A 12 -2.16 19.83 -29.84
CA PHE A 12 -1.48 19.47 -28.59
C PHE A 12 -1.91 18.04 -28.23
N GLU A 13 -1.08 17.05 -28.55
CA GLU A 13 -1.32 15.68 -28.09
C GLU A 13 -0.97 15.57 -26.60
N PHE A 14 -1.98 15.31 -25.78
CA PHE A 14 -1.79 14.97 -24.38
C PHE A 14 -1.30 13.51 -24.27
N PHE A 15 0.00 13.33 -24.06
CA PHE A 15 0.54 12.03 -23.66
C PHE A 15 0.08 11.72 -22.22
N VAL A 16 -0.83 10.75 -22.06
CA VAL A 16 -1.13 10.16 -20.76
C VAL A 16 0.04 9.25 -20.40
N ILE A 17 0.94 9.73 -19.53
CA ILE A 17 1.98 8.89 -18.92
C ILE A 17 1.27 7.96 -17.92
N GLY A 18 1.00 6.73 -18.33
CA GLY A 18 0.52 5.69 -17.43
C GLY A 18 1.64 5.25 -16.47
N ALA A 19 1.34 5.14 -15.18
CA ALA A 19 2.22 4.44 -14.26
C ALA A 19 2.31 2.96 -14.67
N GLN A 20 3.47 2.32 -14.44
CA GLN A 20 3.60 0.88 -14.67
C GLN A 20 2.61 0.13 -13.75
N THR A 21 1.76 -0.69 -14.34
CA THR A 21 0.92 -1.62 -13.60
C THR A 21 1.80 -2.71 -12.99
N LEU A 22 1.72 -2.90 -11.68
CA LEU A 22 2.39 -3.99 -10.99
C LEU A 22 1.79 -5.33 -11.43
N SER A 23 2.59 -6.22 -12.01
CA SER A 23 2.20 -7.59 -12.35
C SER A 23 2.71 -8.60 -11.32
N ASP A 24 3.87 -8.33 -10.73
CA ASP A 24 4.62 -9.27 -9.92
C ASP A 24 5.70 -8.57 -9.06
N SER A 25 6.29 -9.30 -8.12
CA SER A 25 7.41 -8.81 -7.31
C SER A 25 8.18 -9.92 -6.60
N ASN A 26 9.46 -9.68 -6.33
CA ASN A 26 10.24 -10.50 -5.38
C ASN A 26 9.93 -10.15 -3.91
N LEU A 27 9.21 -9.05 -3.66
CA LEU A 27 8.69 -8.69 -2.34
C LEU A 27 7.22 -9.13 -2.23
N PRO A 28 6.70 -9.32 -1.01
CA PRO A 28 5.26 -9.43 -0.79
C PRO A 28 4.49 -8.29 -1.47
N ILE A 29 3.29 -8.58 -1.97
CA ILE A 29 2.44 -7.58 -2.62
C ILE A 29 1.23 -7.30 -1.72
N VAL A 30 1.02 -6.03 -1.38
CA VAL A 30 -0.13 -5.59 -0.59
C VAL A 30 -1.16 -4.94 -1.51
N LEU A 31 -2.29 -5.61 -1.69
CA LEU A 31 -3.44 -5.09 -2.44
C LEU A 31 -4.45 -4.50 -1.46
N ILE A 32 -4.79 -3.22 -1.66
CA ILE A 32 -5.80 -2.52 -0.88
C ILE A 32 -6.92 -2.08 -1.82
N ASP A 33 -8.15 -2.39 -1.44
CA ASP A 33 -9.35 -1.96 -2.14
C ASP A 33 -10.22 -1.11 -1.22
N THR A 34 -10.32 0.19 -1.55
CA THR A 34 -11.13 1.18 -0.81
C THR A 34 -12.49 1.43 -1.45
N ARG A 35 -12.87 0.65 -2.48
CA ARG A 35 -14.13 0.83 -3.18
C ARG A 35 -15.31 0.62 -2.23
N ASP A 36 -16.32 1.45 -2.43
CA ASP A 36 -17.59 1.28 -1.76
C ASP A 36 -18.33 0.06 -2.31
N PRO A 37 -18.75 -0.91 -1.47
CA PRO A 37 -19.39 -2.13 -1.96
C PRO A 37 -20.71 -1.89 -2.71
N SER A 38 -21.41 -0.77 -2.45
CA SER A 38 -22.71 -0.48 -3.06
C SER A 38 -22.55 0.25 -4.40
N SER A 39 -21.64 1.21 -4.48
CA SER A 39 -21.44 2.05 -5.66
C SER A 39 -20.26 1.62 -6.54
N GLY A 40 -19.33 0.80 -6.03
CA GLY A 40 -18.10 0.39 -6.71
C GLY A 40 -17.05 1.49 -6.86
N VAL A 41 -17.32 2.69 -6.34
CA VAL A 41 -16.44 3.86 -6.48
C VAL A 41 -15.36 3.84 -5.41
N ALA A 42 -14.12 4.10 -5.81
CA ALA A 42 -12.99 4.20 -4.89
C ALA A 42 -13.16 5.40 -3.95
N ARG A 43 -12.99 5.18 -2.65
CA ARG A 43 -12.98 6.26 -1.66
C ARG A 43 -11.56 6.76 -1.42
N GLU A 44 -11.45 8.07 -1.26
CA GLU A 44 -10.23 8.70 -0.75
C GLU A 44 -10.00 8.28 0.71
N ILE A 45 -8.74 8.10 1.07
CA ILE A 45 -8.32 7.75 2.43
C ILE A 45 -8.05 9.07 3.18
N PRO A 46 -8.79 9.41 4.24
CA PRO A 46 -8.63 10.68 4.96
C PRO A 46 -7.59 10.58 6.10
N ASP A 47 -7.21 11.73 6.67
CA ASP A 47 -6.26 11.87 7.80
C ASP A 47 -6.94 11.93 9.20
N ALA A 48 -8.28 11.92 9.24
CA ALA A 48 -9.01 12.13 10.50
C ALA A 48 -9.66 10.86 11.08
N TYR A 49 -9.95 9.87 10.23
CA TYR A 49 -10.65 8.66 10.62
C TYR A 49 -10.39 7.52 9.64
N LYS A 50 -10.55 6.28 10.11
CA LYS A 50 -10.40 5.09 9.28
C LYS A 50 -11.66 4.83 8.47
N ILE A 51 -11.51 4.68 7.15
CA ILE A 51 -12.54 4.12 6.28
C ILE A 51 -12.39 2.60 6.20
N ILE A 52 -13.49 1.90 5.95
CA ILE A 52 -13.43 0.45 5.71
C ILE A 52 -12.85 0.19 4.33
N ALA A 53 -11.95 -0.78 4.25
CA ALA A 53 -11.36 -1.31 3.03
C ALA A 53 -11.13 -2.81 3.17
N THR A 54 -10.73 -3.46 2.07
CA THR A 54 -10.20 -4.83 2.13
C THR A 54 -8.72 -4.82 1.79
N MET A 55 -7.99 -5.74 2.41
CA MET A 55 -6.57 -5.93 2.17
C MET A 55 -6.28 -7.40 1.89
N LYS A 56 -5.44 -7.63 0.88
CA LYS A 56 -4.84 -8.91 0.58
C LYS A 56 -3.33 -8.78 0.59
N VAL A 57 -2.65 -9.72 1.20
CA VAL A 57 -1.18 -9.82 1.17
C VAL A 57 -0.82 -11.10 0.45
N ILE A 58 -0.24 -10.95 -0.75
CA ILE A 58 0.24 -12.06 -1.56
C ILE A 58 1.70 -12.32 -1.17
N TYR A 59 1.98 -13.56 -0.77
CA TYR A 59 3.32 -13.99 -0.40
C TYR A 59 3.56 -15.48 -0.66
N HIS A 60 4.55 -15.76 -1.49
CA HIS A 60 5.06 -17.10 -1.80
C HIS A 60 6.13 -17.46 -0.77
N ALA A 61 5.75 -18.22 0.25
CA ALA A 61 6.63 -18.57 1.37
C ALA A 61 7.82 -19.47 0.97
N ASP A 62 7.77 -20.09 -0.20
CA ASP A 62 8.87 -20.87 -0.78
C ASP A 62 9.98 -19.99 -1.40
N GLY A 63 9.80 -18.67 -1.41
CA GLY A 63 10.74 -17.71 -1.98
C GLY A 63 10.62 -17.55 -3.50
N SER A 64 9.66 -18.22 -4.14
CA SER A 64 9.32 -17.95 -5.53
C SER A 64 8.73 -16.55 -5.70
N ARG A 65 8.66 -16.08 -6.95
CA ARG A 65 8.17 -14.73 -7.26
C ARG A 65 6.67 -14.62 -6.94
N ASN A 66 6.26 -13.47 -6.42
CA ASN A 66 4.86 -13.15 -6.16
C ASN A 66 4.21 -12.57 -7.40
N TYR A 67 2.96 -12.95 -7.71
CA TYR A 67 2.21 -12.41 -8.84
C TYR A 67 0.90 -11.80 -8.37
N VAL A 68 0.52 -10.64 -8.93
CA VAL A 68 -0.80 -10.03 -8.65
C VAL A 68 -1.96 -10.93 -9.07
N ALA A 69 -1.73 -11.79 -10.07
CA ALA A 69 -2.70 -12.80 -10.51
C ALA A 69 -3.12 -13.76 -9.38
N ASP A 70 -2.27 -13.98 -8.37
CA ASP A 70 -2.55 -14.86 -7.23
C ASP A 70 -3.46 -14.22 -6.16
N GLN A 71 -4.03 -13.03 -6.42
CA GLN A 71 -4.93 -12.33 -5.50
C GLN A 71 -6.17 -13.12 -5.04
N ASN A 72 -6.52 -14.23 -5.68
CA ASN A 72 -7.61 -15.12 -5.28
C ASN A 72 -7.13 -16.54 -4.98
N ASN A 73 -5.81 -16.79 -4.97
CA ASN A 73 -5.23 -18.09 -4.68
C ASN A 73 -4.92 -18.18 -3.17
N THR A 74 -5.74 -18.91 -2.42
CA THR A 74 -5.62 -19.01 -0.96
C THR A 74 -4.31 -19.61 -0.47
N THR A 75 -3.58 -20.36 -1.31
CA THR A 75 -2.26 -20.91 -0.93
C THR A 75 -1.17 -19.84 -0.89
N HIS A 76 -1.36 -18.73 -1.60
CA HIS A 76 -0.40 -17.62 -1.68
C HIS A 76 -0.91 -16.34 -1.01
N LEU A 77 -2.08 -16.39 -0.36
CA LEU A 77 -2.58 -15.30 0.46
C LEU A 77 -2.12 -15.48 1.90
N ASN A 78 -1.14 -14.67 2.31
CA ASN A 78 -0.72 -14.59 3.70
C ASN A 78 -1.75 -13.86 4.58
N TYR A 79 -2.48 -12.90 3.99
CA TYR A 79 -3.63 -12.25 4.62
C TYR A 79 -4.71 -11.96 3.59
N ASN A 80 -5.97 -12.10 3.98
CA ASN A 80 -7.14 -11.71 3.21
C ASN A 80 -8.26 -11.34 4.18
N GLY A 81 -8.56 -10.05 4.30
CA GLY A 81 -9.55 -9.61 5.27
C GLY A 81 -9.87 -8.12 5.19
N LYS A 82 -10.77 -7.70 6.08
CA LYS A 82 -11.19 -6.30 6.18
C LYS A 82 -10.19 -5.51 7.01
N ILE A 83 -10.06 -4.23 6.67
CA ILE A 83 -9.23 -3.29 7.39
C ILE A 83 -9.96 -1.95 7.55
N GLY A 84 -9.64 -1.23 8.62
CA GLY A 84 -9.77 0.22 8.67
C GLY A 84 -8.49 0.86 8.16
N ILE A 85 -8.58 1.87 7.29
CA ILE A 85 -7.41 2.57 6.72
C ILE A 85 -7.57 4.09 6.80
N GLU A 86 -6.49 4.75 7.17
CA GLU A 86 -6.35 6.21 7.20
C GLU A 86 -4.94 6.64 6.75
N LEU A 87 -4.80 7.91 6.39
CA LEU A 87 -3.49 8.54 6.27
C LEU A 87 -2.83 8.63 7.63
N ARG A 88 -1.50 8.65 7.64
CA ARG A 88 -0.71 8.72 8.87
C ARG A 88 0.39 9.77 8.78
N GLY A 89 0.82 10.27 9.93
CA GLY A 89 2.00 11.13 10.05
C GLY A 89 1.62 12.60 9.91
N SER A 90 2.57 13.45 9.55
CA SER A 90 2.31 14.89 9.40
C SER A 90 2.97 15.40 8.12
N SER A 91 4.25 15.79 8.17
CA SER A 91 4.98 16.25 6.98
C SER A 91 5.02 15.21 5.86
N SER A 92 5.09 13.93 6.21
CA SER A 92 5.14 12.81 5.24
C SER A 92 3.88 12.68 4.40
N GLN A 93 2.75 13.23 4.85
CA GLN A 93 1.50 13.22 4.09
C GLN A 93 1.53 14.17 2.89
N SER A 94 2.42 15.16 2.88
CA SER A 94 2.55 16.09 1.75
C SER A 94 3.18 15.43 0.51
N LEU A 95 3.88 14.30 0.67
CA LEU A 95 4.57 13.61 -0.41
C LEU A 95 3.60 12.82 -1.30
N PRO A 96 3.94 12.55 -2.58
CA PRO A 96 3.07 11.78 -3.47
C PRO A 96 2.78 10.36 -2.97
N LYS A 97 3.79 9.67 -2.42
CA LYS A 97 3.62 8.35 -1.81
C LYS A 97 3.19 8.51 -0.35
N LYS A 98 1.88 8.34 -0.11
CA LYS A 98 1.29 8.49 1.22
C LYS A 98 1.65 7.31 2.14
N PRO A 99 1.97 7.56 3.41
CA PRO A 99 1.98 6.53 4.45
C PRO A 99 0.56 6.30 5.00
N TYR A 100 0.27 5.05 5.41
CA TYR A 100 -1.04 4.66 5.93
C TYR A 100 -0.94 3.98 7.30
N GLY A 101 -1.95 4.22 8.13
CA GLY A 101 -2.25 3.41 9.31
C GLY A 101 -3.38 2.43 8.98
N LEU A 102 -3.23 1.16 9.38
CA LEU A 102 -4.20 0.10 9.15
C LEU A 102 -4.64 -0.52 10.48
N THR A 103 -5.91 -0.92 10.56
CA THR A 103 -6.39 -1.81 11.62
C THR A 103 -7.07 -3.02 10.98
N THR A 104 -6.66 -4.24 11.30
CA THR A 104 -7.34 -5.46 10.84
C THR A 104 -8.63 -5.68 11.62
N LEU A 105 -9.70 -6.01 10.91
CA LEU A 105 -11.07 -6.08 11.45
C LEU A 105 -11.69 -7.45 11.20
N LYS A 106 -12.61 -7.85 12.08
CA LYS A 106 -13.49 -8.99 11.86
C LYS A 106 -14.60 -8.61 10.86
N ASP A 107 -15.44 -9.58 10.52
CA ASP A 107 -16.49 -9.41 9.51
C ASP A 107 -17.53 -8.34 9.87
N ASP A 108 -17.66 -8.01 11.16
CA ASP A 108 -18.55 -6.96 11.69
C ASP A 108 -18.06 -5.53 11.45
N ASN A 109 -16.90 -5.34 10.81
CA ASN A 109 -16.26 -4.05 10.51
C ASN A 109 -15.91 -3.19 11.74
N THR A 110 -15.99 -3.71 12.96
CA THR A 110 -15.86 -2.90 14.18
C THR A 110 -14.96 -3.56 15.22
N THR A 111 -14.97 -4.88 15.30
CA THR A 111 -14.12 -5.62 16.23
C THR A 111 -12.72 -5.79 15.63
N ASN A 112 -11.70 -5.46 16.42
CA ASN A 112 -10.31 -5.70 16.07
C ASN A 112 -10.05 -7.20 15.84
N ASN A 113 -9.18 -7.50 14.88
CA ASN A 113 -8.77 -8.85 14.54
C ASN A 113 -7.25 -8.97 14.64
N ASN A 114 -6.74 -9.48 15.76
CA ASN A 114 -5.32 -9.74 15.92
C ASN A 114 -4.89 -10.87 14.99
N VAL A 115 -3.96 -10.60 14.09
CA VAL A 115 -3.50 -11.55 13.08
C VAL A 115 -1.99 -11.49 12.94
N SER A 116 -1.34 -12.58 12.56
CA SER A 116 0.05 -12.56 12.16
C SER A 116 0.14 -12.29 10.66
N ILE A 117 0.81 -11.20 10.27
CA ILE A 117 1.07 -10.86 8.87
C ILE A 117 2.56 -11.04 8.59
N LEU A 118 2.90 -11.80 7.55
CA LEU A 118 4.27 -12.07 7.08
C LEU A 118 5.22 -12.58 8.18
N GLY A 119 4.69 -13.36 9.14
CA GLY A 119 5.46 -13.92 10.26
C GLY A 119 5.80 -12.91 11.37
N MET A 120 5.24 -11.70 11.32
CA MET A 120 5.31 -10.75 12.44
C MET A 120 4.37 -11.18 13.58
N PRO A 121 4.60 -10.73 14.84
CA PRO A 121 3.72 -11.06 15.97
C PRO A 121 2.26 -10.71 15.68
N GLU A 122 1.35 -11.43 16.32
CA GLU A 122 -0.08 -11.14 16.21
C GLU A 122 -0.39 -9.75 16.75
N GLU A 123 -0.98 -8.92 15.89
CA GLU A 123 -1.41 -7.56 16.21
C GLU A 123 -2.60 -7.17 15.32
N ASN A 124 -3.30 -6.10 15.71
CA ASN A 124 -4.34 -5.52 14.87
C ASN A 124 -3.93 -4.21 14.20
N ASP A 125 -2.94 -3.49 14.72
CA ASP A 125 -2.55 -2.17 14.20
C ASP A 125 -1.24 -2.23 13.41
N TRP A 126 -1.31 -1.84 12.14
CA TRP A 126 -0.21 -1.94 11.19
C TRP A 126 0.08 -0.61 10.53
N ILE A 127 1.30 -0.45 10.03
CA ILE A 127 1.75 0.75 9.33
C ILE A 127 2.28 0.37 7.96
N LEU A 128 1.73 0.98 6.91
CA LEU A 128 2.38 1.03 5.59
C LEU A 128 3.19 2.31 5.51
N ASN A 129 4.48 2.19 5.75
CA ASN A 129 5.39 3.34 5.75
C ASN A 129 5.86 3.63 4.33
N SER A 130 5.68 4.87 3.86
CA SER A 130 6.13 5.26 2.53
C SER A 130 7.66 5.39 2.44
N LEU A 131 8.32 5.67 3.57
CA LEU A 131 9.75 5.96 3.70
C LEU A 131 10.22 7.10 2.78
N ALA A 132 9.30 7.96 2.36
CA ALA A 132 9.53 8.84 1.21
C ALA A 132 10.54 9.98 1.46
N PHE A 133 10.91 10.27 2.71
CA PHE A 133 12.03 11.16 3.04
C PHE A 133 13.39 10.44 3.18
N ASP A 134 13.39 9.11 3.24
CA ASP A 134 14.59 8.30 3.39
C ASP A 134 15.09 7.85 2.01
N ALA A 135 16.13 8.53 1.49
CA ALA A 135 16.71 8.18 0.19
C ALA A 135 17.22 6.73 0.11
N SER A 136 17.59 6.09 1.23
CA SER A 136 18.03 4.70 1.23
C SER A 136 16.88 3.70 1.47
N LEU A 137 15.71 4.18 1.90
CA LEU A 137 14.53 3.38 2.22
C LEU A 137 14.78 2.28 3.27
N ILE A 138 15.87 2.34 4.05
CA ILE A 138 16.25 1.26 4.97
C ILE A 138 16.56 1.73 6.38
N ARG A 139 16.67 3.04 6.65
CA ARG A 139 17.18 3.54 7.94
C ARG A 139 16.29 3.12 9.11
N ASN A 140 14.98 3.19 8.94
CA ASN A 140 14.03 2.74 9.97
C ASN A 140 14.15 1.24 10.22
N TYR A 141 14.16 0.45 9.15
CA TYR A 141 14.27 -1.00 9.25
C TYR A 141 15.57 -1.41 9.96
N LEU A 142 16.70 -0.86 9.52
CA LEU A 142 18.03 -1.15 10.10
C LEU A 142 18.11 -0.74 11.57
N SER A 143 17.58 0.43 11.93
CA SER A 143 17.57 0.91 13.32
C SER A 143 16.75 0.00 14.23
N TYR A 144 15.57 -0.44 13.78
CA TYR A 144 14.76 -1.37 14.57
C TYR A 144 15.41 -2.75 14.66
N ASP A 145 16.05 -3.21 13.60
CA ASP A 145 16.77 -4.48 13.60
C ASP A 145 17.97 -4.49 14.54
N LEU A 146 18.78 -3.43 14.51
CA LEU A 146 19.88 -3.25 15.45
C LEU A 146 19.40 -3.19 16.90
N SER A 147 18.28 -2.50 17.17
CA SER A 147 17.69 -2.46 18.52
C SER A 147 17.31 -3.86 19.02
N ARG A 148 16.69 -4.68 18.16
CA ARG A 148 16.36 -6.07 18.50
C ARG A 148 17.60 -6.94 18.70
N SER A 149 18.65 -6.75 17.89
CA SER A 149 19.85 -7.59 17.97
C SER A 149 20.66 -7.37 19.25
N ILE A 150 20.52 -6.20 19.89
CA ILE A 150 21.10 -5.90 21.21
C ILE A 150 20.14 -6.22 22.38
N GLY A 151 19.02 -6.89 22.12
CA GLY A 151 18.09 -7.37 23.14
C GLY A 151 16.97 -6.41 23.55
N ASN A 152 16.81 -5.28 22.87
CA ASN A 152 15.72 -4.33 23.14
C ASN A 152 14.48 -4.64 22.31
N TYR A 153 13.32 -4.25 22.82
CA TYR A 153 12.09 -4.28 22.03
C TYR A 153 12.14 -3.23 20.90
N ALA A 154 11.83 -3.66 19.68
CA ALA A 154 11.52 -2.75 18.57
C ALA A 154 10.58 -3.43 17.55
N PRO A 155 9.71 -2.66 16.86
CA PRO A 155 8.75 -3.19 15.90
C PRO A 155 9.40 -3.97 14.76
N ARG A 156 8.81 -5.11 14.38
CA ARG A 156 9.21 -5.84 13.17
C ARG A 156 8.62 -5.16 11.94
N GLY A 157 9.27 -5.34 10.79
CA GLY A 157 8.79 -4.82 9.52
C GLY A 157 9.21 -5.75 8.39
N VAL A 158 8.56 -5.61 7.24
CA VAL A 158 8.92 -6.31 6.00
C VAL A 158 8.75 -5.31 4.86
N PHE A 159 9.65 -5.34 3.88
CA PHE A 159 9.48 -4.54 2.67
C PHE A 159 8.44 -5.19 1.76
N ALA A 160 7.52 -4.40 1.23
CA ALA A 160 6.46 -4.85 0.35
C ALA A 160 6.28 -3.90 -0.84
N LYS A 161 5.61 -4.40 -1.88
CA LYS A 161 5.12 -3.60 -3.00
C LYS A 161 3.66 -3.19 -2.79
#